data_AF-A0A1B0C502-F1
#
_entry.id   AF-A0A1B0C502-F1
#
_cell.length_a   1.000
_cell.length_b   1.000
_cell.length_c   1.000
_cell.angle_alpha   90.00
_cell.angle_beta   90.00
_cell.angle_gamma   90.00
#
_symmetry.space_group_name_H-M   'P 1'
#
loop_
_entity.id
_entity.type
_entity.pdbx_description
1 polymer ?
#
loop_
_entity_poly.entity_id
_entity_poly.type
_entity_poly.pdbx_seq_one_letter_code
_entity_poly.pdbx_strand_id
1 'polypeptide(L)'
;MTVSTKSVVMNKDESNLIGISIGGGAPLCPCLYIVQIFDGTPAAREGSLESGDELLAINNVSVKGKTKVQVAKMIQVASQQVTIHYNKLHADPERGKSLDIILKKLKHRIVDNMSSNTADTLGLSRAILCNDSLVKRLEELEGTEMMYKGLVEHAKRMLKAYYDLLQTYRLFGDCFMCISTREPQMRASEAFRIFGEFHRHLEKDGLEIIKQIKPILDDLGTYLHKAIPDTKLTVSRYMDAKFTYLSYCLKVKEMDDEEHGFASIQEPLYRVETGNYEYRLILRCRQDARGKFAKLRTDVLEKMELLECKHANDLTNQLRGLLNSLKQLNQSVVQRMDSLPHLFPIEVDFKETDFQYKSQILEPQKLDEDEDQENVLQSRNTCTEIVCGLEAVEEPAPIVNICKEENACSLNDNDSLLRDLGLLGIDLNAKPPLLLNENQHVTDDFGIMAGAAALPTISNNNKLFDFDLFLNQCPSTSPSAATITKSNPEQDLMAVNALETDLLLQ
;
A
#
# COMPACT_ATOMS: atom_id res chain seq x y z
N MET A 1 -1.78 2.57 -47.31
CA MET A 1 -2.02 1.45 -46.38
C MET A 1 -1.94 0.18 -47.19
N THR A 2 -1.54 -0.93 -46.58
CA THR A 2 -1.45 -2.24 -47.25
C THR A 2 -2.62 -3.09 -46.80
N VAL A 3 -3.32 -3.71 -47.75
CA VAL A 3 -4.33 -4.73 -47.48
C VAL A 3 -3.89 -6.02 -48.14
N SER A 4 -4.10 -7.15 -47.48
CA SER A 4 -3.83 -8.47 -48.05
C SER A 4 -5.10 -9.30 -48.02
N THR A 5 -5.50 -9.81 -49.18
CA THR A 5 -6.64 -10.73 -49.28
C THR A 5 -6.26 -12.08 -48.69
N LYS A 6 -7.08 -12.57 -47.77
CA LYS A 6 -6.93 -13.86 -47.10
C LYS A 6 -8.26 -14.59 -47.04
N SER A 7 -8.21 -15.88 -46.78
CA SER A 7 -9.38 -16.71 -46.54
C SER A 7 -9.13 -17.59 -45.34
N VAL A 8 -10.17 -17.81 -44.54
CA VAL A 8 -10.11 -18.63 -43.35
C VAL A 8 -11.33 -19.53 -43.27
N VAL A 9 -11.13 -20.77 -42.83
CA VAL A 9 -12.18 -21.77 -42.65
C VAL A 9 -12.35 -22.01 -41.17
N MET A 10 -13.58 -21.85 -40.66
CA MET A 10 -13.90 -22.02 -39.25
C MET A 10 -15.13 -22.90 -39.07
N ASN A 11 -15.18 -23.62 -37.97
CA ASN A 11 -16.39 -24.34 -37.56
C ASN A 11 -17.18 -23.47 -36.59
N LYS A 12 -18.49 -23.41 -36.78
CA LYS A 12 -19.40 -22.70 -35.87
C LYS A 12 -19.42 -23.35 -34.49
N ASP A 13 -19.87 -22.60 -33.50
CA ASP A 13 -20.14 -23.10 -32.16
C ASP A 13 -21.48 -23.84 -32.07
N GLU A 14 -21.81 -24.33 -30.87
CA GLU A 14 -23.07 -25.01 -30.56
C GLU A 14 -24.30 -24.10 -30.73
N SER A 15 -24.11 -22.78 -30.71
CA SER A 15 -25.15 -21.77 -30.95
C SER A 15 -25.29 -21.39 -32.43
N ASN A 16 -24.61 -22.10 -33.34
CA ASN A 16 -24.58 -21.81 -34.77
C ASN A 16 -24.03 -20.40 -35.10
N LEU A 17 -23.12 -19.88 -34.27
CA LEU A 17 -22.46 -18.59 -34.42
C LEU A 17 -20.94 -18.78 -34.61
N ILE A 18 -20.30 -17.74 -35.13
CA ILE A 18 -18.83 -17.67 -35.25
C ILE A 18 -18.20 -16.63 -34.32
N GLY A 19 -19.01 -15.71 -33.77
CA GLY A 19 -18.55 -14.71 -32.80
C GLY A 19 -17.91 -13.44 -33.35
N ILE A 20 -18.46 -12.88 -34.43
CA ILE A 20 -18.06 -11.56 -34.94
C ILE A 20 -19.25 -10.59 -34.97
N SER A 21 -18.98 -9.31 -34.74
CA SER A 21 -19.90 -8.20 -35.01
C SER A 21 -19.56 -7.54 -36.35
N ILE A 22 -20.57 -7.20 -37.14
CA ILE A 22 -20.41 -6.70 -38.51
C ILE A 22 -20.93 -5.26 -38.61
N GLY A 23 -20.09 -4.36 -39.10
CA GLY A 23 -20.39 -2.96 -39.38
C GLY A 23 -20.42 -2.64 -40.87
N GLY A 24 -20.90 -1.44 -41.20
CA GLY A 24 -21.06 -0.97 -42.58
C GLY A 24 -22.18 -1.67 -43.36
N GLY A 25 -21.93 -1.88 -44.66
CA GLY A 25 -22.88 -2.44 -45.61
C GLY A 25 -23.85 -1.44 -46.26
N ALA A 26 -24.56 -1.93 -47.28
CA ALA A 26 -25.49 -1.12 -48.05
C ALA A 26 -26.68 -0.63 -47.20
N PRO A 27 -27.28 0.55 -47.53
CA PRO A 27 -26.93 1.45 -48.64
C PRO A 27 -25.83 2.47 -48.32
N LEU A 28 -25.49 2.65 -47.03
CA LEU A 28 -24.67 3.78 -46.56
C LEU A 28 -23.17 3.56 -46.80
N CYS A 29 -22.68 2.33 -46.65
CA CYS A 29 -21.25 2.01 -46.77
C CYS A 29 -21.03 0.93 -47.83
N PRO A 30 -20.07 1.11 -48.78
CA PRO A 30 -19.84 0.14 -49.85
C PRO A 30 -19.20 -1.17 -49.37
N CYS A 31 -18.57 -1.16 -48.20
CA CYS A 31 -17.87 -2.31 -47.62
C CYS A 31 -18.52 -2.77 -46.32
N LEU A 32 -18.27 -4.03 -45.98
CA LEU A 32 -18.61 -4.62 -44.69
C LEU A 32 -17.32 -4.93 -43.95
N TYR A 33 -17.28 -4.66 -42.66
CA TYR A 33 -16.07 -4.89 -41.87
C TYR A 33 -16.42 -5.40 -40.48
N ILE A 34 -15.43 -6.01 -39.84
CA ILE A 34 -15.56 -6.57 -38.50
C ILE A 34 -15.46 -5.42 -37.48
N VAL A 35 -16.48 -5.25 -36.64
CA VAL A 35 -16.48 -4.25 -35.56
C VAL A 35 -15.83 -4.79 -34.31
N GLN A 36 -16.11 -6.05 -33.99
CA GLN A 36 -15.62 -6.71 -32.79
C GLN A 36 -15.58 -8.22 -33.02
N ILE A 37 -14.66 -8.87 -32.33
CA ILE A 37 -14.60 -10.32 -32.19
C ILE A 37 -14.85 -10.61 -30.71
N PHE A 38 -15.75 -11.55 -30.44
CA PHE A 38 -16.13 -11.89 -29.07
C PHE A 38 -15.22 -12.97 -28.51
N ASP A 39 -14.76 -12.80 -27.28
CA ASP A 39 -13.86 -13.75 -26.63
C ASP A 39 -14.53 -15.13 -26.46
N GLY A 40 -13.75 -16.21 -26.46
CA GLY A 40 -14.24 -17.59 -26.35
C GLY A 40 -14.94 -18.18 -27.59
N THR A 41 -15.25 -17.34 -28.59
CA THR A 41 -15.94 -17.78 -29.81
C THR A 41 -15.02 -18.45 -30.83
N PRO A 42 -15.56 -19.15 -31.86
CA PRO A 42 -14.73 -19.76 -32.90
C PRO A 42 -13.78 -18.78 -33.61
N ALA A 43 -14.23 -17.56 -33.91
CA ALA A 43 -13.39 -16.54 -34.55
C ALA A 43 -12.23 -16.09 -33.66
N ALA A 44 -12.47 -15.93 -32.35
CA ALA A 44 -11.40 -15.60 -31.40
C ALA A 44 -10.37 -16.73 -31.25
N ARG A 45 -10.83 -17.99 -31.18
CA ARG A 45 -9.95 -19.17 -31.07
C ARG A 45 -9.11 -19.41 -32.32
N GLU A 46 -9.67 -19.11 -33.49
CA GLU A 46 -8.95 -19.24 -34.75
C GLU A 46 -7.92 -18.11 -34.94
N GLY A 47 -8.26 -16.88 -34.57
CA GLY A 47 -7.30 -15.77 -34.42
C GLY A 47 -6.83 -15.08 -35.70
N SER A 48 -7.27 -15.51 -36.90
CA SER A 48 -6.87 -14.88 -38.16
C SER A 48 -7.64 -13.61 -38.49
N LEU A 49 -8.87 -13.47 -37.96
CA LEU A 49 -9.70 -12.27 -38.11
C LEU A 49 -9.40 -11.26 -37.01
N GLU A 50 -9.45 -9.98 -37.35
CA GLU A 50 -9.32 -8.89 -36.38
C GLU A 50 -10.26 -7.71 -36.76
N SER A 51 -10.58 -6.86 -35.78
CA SER A 51 -11.46 -5.71 -35.94
C SER A 51 -10.93 -4.73 -36.98
N GLY A 52 -11.79 -4.21 -37.84
CA GLY A 52 -11.42 -3.38 -38.99
C GLY A 52 -11.04 -4.16 -40.25
N ASP A 53 -10.94 -5.50 -40.20
CA ASP A 53 -10.81 -6.32 -41.42
C ASP A 53 -12.10 -6.22 -42.25
N GLU A 54 -11.97 -6.20 -43.57
CA GLU A 54 -13.10 -6.07 -44.50
C GLU A 54 -13.54 -7.44 -45.02
N LEU A 55 -14.84 -7.70 -44.98
CA LEU A 55 -15.45 -8.93 -45.47
C LEU A 55 -15.69 -8.85 -46.98
N LEU A 56 -15.25 -9.86 -47.72
CA LEU A 56 -15.37 -9.93 -49.18
C LEU A 56 -16.38 -10.98 -49.64
N ALA A 57 -16.36 -12.17 -49.04
CA ALA A 57 -17.26 -13.27 -49.37
C ALA A 57 -17.45 -14.25 -48.21
N ILE A 58 -18.61 -14.92 -48.20
CA ILE A 58 -18.91 -16.05 -47.31
C ILE A 58 -19.19 -17.26 -48.19
N ASN A 59 -18.50 -18.38 -47.98
CA ASN A 59 -18.68 -19.63 -48.73
C ASN A 59 -18.72 -19.41 -50.26
N ASN A 60 -17.78 -18.61 -50.77
CA ASN A 60 -17.64 -18.21 -52.19
C ASN A 60 -18.74 -17.27 -52.73
N VAL A 61 -19.66 -16.80 -51.90
CA VAL A 61 -20.67 -15.81 -52.28
C VAL A 61 -20.23 -14.42 -51.83
N SER A 62 -20.06 -13.51 -52.79
CA SER A 62 -19.68 -12.11 -52.50
C SER A 62 -20.68 -11.43 -51.56
N VAL A 63 -20.15 -10.60 -50.65
CA VAL A 63 -20.95 -9.77 -49.74
C VAL A 63 -21.06 -8.31 -50.19
N LYS A 64 -20.43 -7.94 -51.31
CA LYS A 64 -20.49 -6.58 -51.86
C LYS A 64 -21.95 -6.19 -52.15
N GLY A 65 -22.35 -5.00 -51.70
CA GLY A 65 -23.71 -4.48 -51.87
C GLY A 65 -24.76 -5.12 -50.96
N LYS A 66 -24.39 -6.00 -50.03
CA LYS A 66 -25.30 -6.58 -49.04
C LYS A 66 -25.35 -5.75 -47.77
N THR A 67 -26.44 -5.89 -47.03
CA THR A 67 -26.59 -5.30 -45.69
C THR A 67 -25.94 -6.20 -44.63
N LYS A 68 -25.53 -5.63 -43.48
CA LYS A 68 -25.00 -6.39 -42.35
C LYS A 68 -25.92 -7.55 -41.90
N VAL A 69 -27.24 -7.35 -41.96
CA VAL A 69 -28.24 -8.37 -41.63
C VAL A 69 -28.24 -9.52 -42.64
N GLN A 70 -28.10 -9.23 -43.94
CA GLN A 70 -28.02 -10.27 -44.96
C GLN A 70 -26.76 -11.12 -44.81
N VAL A 71 -25.63 -10.49 -44.51
CA VAL A 71 -24.35 -11.17 -44.28
C VAL A 71 -24.41 -12.05 -43.02
N ALA A 72 -24.98 -11.55 -41.92
CA ALA A 72 -25.22 -12.35 -40.73
C ALA A 72 -26.10 -13.58 -41.02
N LYS A 73 -27.19 -13.40 -41.79
CA LYS A 73 -28.03 -14.52 -42.24
C LYS A 73 -27.28 -15.52 -43.11
N MET A 74 -26.41 -15.06 -44.01
CA MET A 74 -25.58 -15.96 -44.82
C MET A 74 -24.66 -16.84 -43.97
N ILE A 75 -24.07 -16.28 -42.90
CA ILE A 75 -23.26 -17.05 -41.95
C ILE A 75 -24.14 -18.04 -41.19
N GLN A 76 -25.31 -17.62 -40.71
CA GLN A 76 -26.23 -18.48 -39.95
C GLN A 76 -26.76 -19.66 -40.79
N VAL A 77 -27.11 -19.43 -42.06
CA VAL A 77 -27.65 -20.44 -42.98
C VAL A 77 -26.57 -21.38 -43.54
N ALA A 78 -25.31 -20.97 -43.53
CA ALA A 78 -24.21 -21.84 -43.96
C ALA A 78 -24.18 -23.17 -43.18
N SER A 79 -23.52 -24.18 -43.74
CA SER A 79 -23.23 -25.44 -43.03
C SER A 79 -22.36 -25.19 -41.78
N GLN A 80 -22.10 -26.24 -41.00
CA GLN A 80 -21.29 -26.17 -39.78
C GLN A 80 -19.91 -25.51 -40.00
N GLN A 81 -19.37 -25.66 -41.21
CA GLN A 81 -18.11 -25.06 -41.62
C GLN A 81 -18.37 -23.83 -42.51
N VAL A 82 -17.72 -22.72 -42.20
CA VAL A 82 -17.85 -21.45 -42.92
C VAL A 82 -16.47 -20.97 -43.37
N THR A 83 -16.37 -20.62 -44.65
CA THR A 83 -15.21 -19.98 -45.25
C THR A 83 -15.46 -18.49 -45.37
N ILE A 84 -14.63 -17.69 -44.72
CA ILE A 84 -14.66 -16.23 -44.78
C ILE A 84 -13.50 -15.75 -45.63
N HIS A 85 -13.80 -15.02 -46.70
CA HIS A 85 -12.82 -14.29 -47.50
C HIS A 85 -12.81 -12.84 -47.04
N TYR A 86 -11.63 -12.30 -46.73
CA TYR A 86 -11.50 -10.98 -46.13
C TYR A 86 -10.23 -10.27 -46.57
N ASN A 87 -10.27 -8.93 -46.53
CA ASN A 87 -9.09 -8.08 -46.67
C ASN A 87 -8.56 -7.75 -45.28
N LYS A 88 -7.36 -8.24 -44.99
CA LYS A 88 -6.64 -7.92 -43.76
C LYS A 88 -6.23 -6.46 -43.78
N LEU A 89 -6.59 -5.72 -42.74
CA LEU A 89 -6.14 -4.35 -42.55
C LEU A 89 -4.77 -4.34 -41.86
N HIS A 90 -3.72 -4.00 -42.58
CA HIS A 90 -2.41 -3.73 -41.95
C HIS A 90 -2.39 -2.28 -41.48
N ALA A 91 -2.98 -2.07 -40.31
CA ALA A 91 -3.00 -0.78 -39.65
C ALA A 91 -1.64 -0.47 -39.03
N ASP A 92 -1.18 0.77 -39.22
CA ASP A 92 -0.05 1.34 -38.48
C ASP A 92 -0.61 1.96 -37.18
N PRO A 93 -0.31 1.40 -35.99
CA PRO A 93 -0.86 1.88 -34.73
C PRO A 93 -0.52 3.35 -34.42
N GLU A 94 0.59 3.87 -34.96
CA GLU A 94 0.98 5.27 -34.73
C GLU A 94 -0.03 6.24 -35.36
N ARG A 95 -0.68 5.86 -36.46
CA ARG A 95 -1.72 6.68 -37.10
C ARG A 95 -3.00 6.76 -36.28
N GLY A 96 -3.23 5.80 -35.38
CA GLY A 96 -4.36 5.80 -34.45
C GLY A 96 -4.11 6.61 -33.18
N LYS A 97 -2.89 7.12 -32.95
CA LYS A 97 -2.54 7.97 -31.80
C LYS A 97 -2.69 9.44 -32.17
N SER A 98 -3.93 9.92 -32.19
CA SER A 98 -4.21 11.34 -32.44
C SER A 98 -4.13 12.18 -31.15
N LEU A 99 -3.96 13.50 -31.30
CA LEU A 99 -4.08 14.44 -30.18
C LEU A 99 -5.43 14.30 -29.45
N ASP A 100 -6.49 13.98 -30.19
CA ASP A 100 -7.82 13.72 -29.64
C ASP A 100 -7.81 12.53 -28.67
N ILE A 101 -7.15 11.41 -29.02
CA ILE A 101 -7.01 10.25 -28.12
C ILE A 101 -6.21 10.63 -26.86
N ILE A 102 -5.17 11.46 -27.01
CA ILE A 102 -4.35 11.95 -25.89
C ILE A 102 -5.17 12.84 -24.96
N LEU A 103 -5.96 13.77 -25.49
CA LEU A 103 -6.84 14.64 -24.72
C LEU A 103 -7.93 13.83 -23.99
N LYS A 104 -8.52 12.83 -24.66
CA LYS A 104 -9.46 11.89 -24.03
C LYS A 104 -8.80 11.12 -22.89
N LYS A 105 -7.55 10.68 -23.06
CA LYS A 105 -6.79 9.97 -22.03
C LYS A 105 -6.51 10.87 -20.82
N LEU A 106 -6.16 12.13 -21.07
CA LEU A 106 -5.97 13.14 -20.03
C LEU A 106 -7.28 13.41 -19.27
N LYS A 107 -8.41 13.56 -19.99
CA LYS A 107 -9.74 13.69 -19.38
C LYS A 107 -10.00 12.51 -18.44
N HIS A 108 -9.79 11.27 -18.88
CA HIS A 108 -10.00 10.11 -18.03
C HIS A 108 -9.13 10.13 -16.76
N ARG A 109 -7.86 10.50 -16.88
CA ARG A 109 -6.95 10.62 -15.73
C ARG A 109 -7.41 11.67 -14.72
N ILE A 110 -7.92 12.81 -15.18
CA ILE A 110 -8.42 13.89 -14.30
C ILE A 110 -9.69 13.43 -13.57
N VAL A 111 -10.61 12.81 -14.30
CA VAL A 111 -11.92 12.38 -13.76
C VAL A 111 -11.76 11.27 -12.73
N ASP A 112 -10.77 10.40 -12.88
CA ASP A 112 -10.51 9.29 -11.96
C ASP A 112 -10.07 9.77 -10.56
N ASN A 113 -9.36 10.89 -10.50
CA ASN A 113 -8.93 11.51 -9.24
C ASN A 113 -10.00 12.43 -8.61
N MET A 114 -11.20 12.52 -9.20
CA MET A 114 -12.27 13.41 -8.73
C MET A 114 -13.38 12.65 -8.00
N SER A 115 -13.87 13.24 -6.91
CA SER A 115 -15.07 12.73 -6.23
C SER A 115 -16.28 12.75 -7.16
N SER A 116 -17.27 11.91 -6.85
CA SER A 116 -18.40 11.76 -7.75
C SER A 116 -19.16 13.06 -7.98
N ASN A 117 -19.45 13.73 -6.89
CA ASN A 117 -20.22 14.96 -6.88
C ASN A 117 -19.46 16.10 -7.58
N THR A 118 -18.13 16.13 -7.45
CA THR A 118 -17.28 17.13 -8.11
C THR A 118 -17.28 16.95 -9.63
N ALA A 119 -17.13 15.72 -10.12
CA ALA A 119 -17.11 15.46 -11.56
C ALA A 119 -18.47 15.79 -12.21
N ASP A 120 -19.57 15.48 -11.53
CA ASP A 120 -20.92 15.77 -12.02
C ASP A 120 -21.19 17.29 -12.06
N THR A 121 -20.71 18.02 -11.05
CA THR A 121 -20.78 19.50 -11.02
C THR A 121 -20.00 20.14 -12.17
N LEU A 122 -18.87 19.53 -12.55
CA LEU A 122 -18.04 19.98 -13.69
C LEU A 122 -18.55 19.47 -15.05
N GLY A 123 -19.65 18.70 -15.08
CA GLY A 123 -20.20 18.12 -16.30
C GLY A 123 -19.29 17.04 -16.92
N LEU A 124 -18.38 16.45 -16.15
CA LEU A 124 -17.45 15.44 -16.63
C LEU A 124 -18.07 14.04 -16.50
N SER A 125 -18.59 13.49 -17.60
CA SER A 125 -19.11 12.12 -17.60
C SER A 125 -18.00 11.09 -17.34
N ARG A 126 -18.19 10.23 -16.33
CA ARG A 126 -17.31 9.09 -16.03
C ARG A 126 -17.56 7.92 -16.95
N ALA A 127 -16.52 7.11 -17.18
CA ALA A 127 -16.68 5.84 -17.85
C ALA A 127 -17.22 4.78 -16.87
N ILE A 128 -18.00 3.82 -17.37
CA ILE A 128 -18.62 2.75 -16.56
C ILE A 128 -17.55 1.86 -15.87
N LEU A 129 -16.33 1.80 -16.42
CA LEU A 129 -15.19 1.06 -15.86
C LEU A 129 -14.62 1.65 -14.54
N CYS A 130 -15.31 2.58 -13.90
CA CYS A 130 -14.93 3.17 -12.61
C CYS A 130 -15.28 2.29 -11.40
N ASN A 131 -16.17 1.29 -11.54
CA ASN A 131 -16.46 0.31 -10.48
C ASN A 131 -15.47 -0.86 -10.54
N ASP A 132 -14.18 -0.53 -10.53
CA ASP A 132 -13.11 -1.50 -10.65
C ASP A 132 -12.79 -2.06 -9.26
N SER A 133 -12.97 -3.36 -9.05
CA SER A 133 -12.62 -4.03 -7.79
C SER A 133 -11.15 -3.82 -7.40
N LEU A 134 -10.29 -3.50 -8.38
CA LEU A 134 -8.90 -3.12 -8.16
C LEU A 134 -8.74 -1.79 -7.40
N VAL A 135 -9.68 -0.85 -7.52
CA VAL A 135 -9.61 0.44 -6.80
C VAL A 135 -9.71 0.19 -5.30
N LYS A 136 -10.68 -0.63 -4.88
CA LYS A 136 -10.83 -1.01 -3.46
C LYS A 136 -9.59 -1.74 -2.94
N ARG A 137 -9.05 -2.68 -3.73
CA ARG A 137 -7.81 -3.40 -3.38
C ARG A 137 -6.62 -2.46 -3.24
N LEU A 138 -6.53 -1.41 -4.08
CA LEU A 138 -5.47 -0.42 -4.01
C LEU A 138 -5.60 0.49 -2.77
N GLU A 139 -6.82 0.91 -2.42
CA GLU A 139 -7.08 1.63 -1.16
C GLU A 139 -6.68 0.79 0.07
N GLU A 140 -7.02 -0.51 0.06
CA GLU A 140 -6.59 -1.46 1.10
C GLU A 140 -5.05 -1.55 1.16
N LEU A 141 -4.38 -1.60 0.00
CA LEU A 141 -2.91 -1.61 -0.08
C LEU A 141 -2.29 -0.33 0.51
N GLU A 142 -2.83 0.84 0.21
CA GLU A 142 -2.36 2.12 0.79
C GLU A 142 -2.54 2.16 2.32
N GLY A 143 -3.65 1.63 2.83
CA GLY A 143 -3.85 1.45 4.27
C GLY A 143 -2.79 0.55 4.89
N THR A 144 -2.49 -0.60 4.26
CA THR A 144 -1.45 -1.52 4.76
C THR A 144 -0.05 -0.90 4.72
N GLU A 145 0.26 -0.09 3.70
CA GLU A 145 1.52 0.64 3.58
C GLU A 145 1.71 1.63 4.74
N MET A 146 0.68 2.41 5.06
CA MET A 146 0.72 3.37 6.16
C MET A 146 0.91 2.69 7.51
N MET A 147 0.20 1.59 7.75
CA MET A 147 0.39 0.76 8.93
C MET A 147 1.84 0.26 9.02
N TYR A 148 2.39 -0.25 7.92
CA TYR A 148 3.76 -0.76 7.88
C TYR A 148 4.81 0.31 8.12
N LYS A 149 4.61 1.49 7.54
CA LYS A 149 5.47 2.64 7.76
C LYS A 149 5.49 3.02 9.24
N GLY A 150 4.31 3.10 9.86
CA GLY A 150 4.20 3.34 11.31
C GLY A 150 4.92 2.28 12.14
N LEU A 151 4.75 1.00 11.82
CA LEU A 151 5.41 -0.11 12.51
C LEU A 151 6.95 -0.02 12.41
N VAL A 152 7.49 0.19 11.21
CA VAL A 152 8.95 0.31 10.98
C VAL A 152 9.51 1.52 11.72
N GLU A 153 8.84 2.68 11.63
CA GLU A 153 9.28 3.90 12.28
C GLU A 153 9.25 3.78 13.81
N HIS A 154 8.19 3.17 14.36
CA HIS A 154 8.07 2.91 15.79
C HIS A 154 9.17 1.95 16.27
N ALA A 155 9.40 0.85 15.56
CA ALA A 155 10.45 -0.11 15.91
C ALA A 155 11.85 0.54 15.92
N LYS A 156 12.14 1.45 14.97
CA LYS A 156 13.39 2.22 14.93
C LYS A 156 13.53 3.16 16.14
N ARG A 157 12.46 3.87 16.51
CA ARG A 157 12.43 4.74 17.70
C ARG A 157 12.63 3.96 18.98
N MET A 158 11.95 2.82 19.13
CA MET A 158 12.14 1.91 20.26
C MET A 158 13.60 1.46 20.38
N LEU A 159 14.23 1.07 19.27
CA LEU A 159 15.62 0.61 19.26
C LEU A 159 16.59 1.74 19.61
N LYS A 160 16.30 2.98 19.18
CA LYS A 160 17.06 4.18 19.56
C LYS A 160 16.94 4.50 21.04
N ALA A 161 15.72 4.49 21.59
CA ALA A 161 15.49 4.71 23.01
C ALA A 161 16.18 3.63 23.86
N TYR A 162 16.12 2.38 23.42
CA TYR A 162 16.83 1.28 24.07
C TYR A 162 18.35 1.49 24.03
N TYR A 163 18.93 1.88 22.88
CA TYR A 163 20.34 2.23 22.80
C TYR A 163 20.75 3.33 23.80
N ASP A 164 19.94 4.38 23.95
CA ASP A 164 20.22 5.47 24.89
C ASP A 164 20.17 5.01 26.35
N LEU A 165 19.26 4.07 26.67
CA LEU A 165 19.24 3.39 27.96
C LEU A 165 20.52 2.56 28.19
N LEU A 166 21.02 1.85 27.17
CA LEU A 166 22.27 1.09 27.28
C LEU A 166 23.47 1.99 27.56
N GLN A 167 23.53 3.17 26.94
CA GLN A 167 24.57 4.16 27.25
C GLN A 167 24.50 4.61 28.70
N THR A 168 23.30 4.73 29.25
CA THR A 168 23.09 5.05 30.66
C THR A 168 23.58 3.89 31.54
N TYR A 169 23.29 2.63 31.22
CA TYR A 169 23.84 1.47 31.94
C TYR A 169 25.37 1.47 31.96
N ARG A 170 26.03 1.78 30.84
CA ARG A 170 27.50 1.92 30.81
C ARG A 170 28.00 2.97 31.79
N LEU A 171 27.37 4.15 31.82
CA LEU A 171 27.74 5.24 32.73
C LEU A 171 27.51 4.87 34.20
N PHE A 172 26.38 4.25 34.53
CA PHE A 172 26.13 3.72 35.88
C PHE A 172 27.20 2.70 36.28
N GLY A 173 27.56 1.81 35.36
CA GLY A 173 28.63 0.84 35.55
C GLY A 173 29.96 1.51 35.88
N ASP A 174 30.34 2.55 35.13
CA ASP A 174 31.56 3.32 35.36
C ASP A 174 31.55 4.05 36.71
N CYS A 175 30.43 4.67 37.10
CA CYS A 175 30.25 5.31 38.39
C CYS A 175 30.40 4.32 39.55
N PHE A 176 29.71 3.18 39.52
CA PHE A 176 29.80 2.17 40.58
C PHE A 176 31.20 1.57 40.70
N MET A 177 31.90 1.35 39.59
CA MET A 177 33.30 0.93 39.62
C MET A 177 34.22 1.98 40.26
N CYS A 178 33.98 3.27 39.99
CA CYS A 178 34.74 4.34 40.64
C CYS A 178 34.48 4.40 42.14
N ILE A 179 33.22 4.29 42.57
CA ILE A 179 32.85 4.24 44.00
C ILE A 179 33.53 3.03 44.66
N SER A 180 33.43 1.85 44.05
CA SER A 180 34.05 0.62 44.54
C SER A 180 35.55 0.79 44.86
N THR A 181 36.32 1.41 43.96
CA THR A 181 37.77 1.61 44.16
C THR A 181 38.13 2.59 45.28
N ARG A 182 37.18 3.46 45.67
CA ARG A 182 37.38 4.51 46.69
C ARG A 182 36.73 4.18 48.03
N GLU A 183 35.86 3.18 48.06
CA GLU A 183 35.09 2.77 49.23
C GLU A 183 36.00 2.04 50.24
N PRO A 184 36.17 2.56 51.48
CA PRO A 184 37.05 1.96 52.47
C PRO A 184 36.51 0.65 53.05
N GLN A 185 35.20 0.45 53.07
CA GLN A 185 34.61 -0.78 53.59
C GLN A 185 34.64 -1.87 52.51
N MET A 186 35.37 -2.97 52.78
CA MET A 186 35.58 -4.05 51.81
C MET A 186 34.27 -4.65 51.26
N ARG A 187 33.26 -4.86 52.12
CA ARG A 187 31.96 -5.44 51.72
C ARG A 187 31.18 -4.51 50.80
N ALA A 188 31.15 -3.20 51.09
CA ALA A 188 30.51 -2.21 50.25
C ALA A 188 31.29 -2.01 48.93
N SER A 189 32.62 -1.99 48.99
CA SER A 189 33.49 -1.95 47.80
C SER A 189 33.23 -3.11 46.84
N GLU A 190 33.15 -4.34 47.36
CA GLU A 190 32.83 -5.52 46.56
C GLU A 190 31.41 -5.47 45.98
N ALA A 191 30.44 -5.00 46.78
CA ALA A 191 29.07 -4.81 46.31
C ALA A 191 29.00 -3.84 45.12
N PHE A 192 29.61 -2.65 45.26
CA PHE A 192 29.66 -1.66 44.17
C PHE A 192 30.41 -2.18 42.94
N ARG A 193 31.47 -2.99 43.11
CA ARG A 193 32.17 -3.62 41.98
C ARG A 193 31.22 -4.53 41.20
N ILE A 194 30.50 -5.39 41.91
CA ILE A 194 29.56 -6.36 41.32
C ILE A 194 28.41 -5.62 40.61
N PHE A 195 27.83 -4.59 41.23
CA PHE A 195 26.82 -3.75 40.59
C PHE A 195 27.35 -3.04 39.34
N GLY A 196 28.58 -2.51 39.40
CA GLY A 196 29.22 -1.84 38.27
C GLY A 196 29.49 -2.78 37.10
N GLU A 197 30.01 -3.97 37.38
CA GLU A 197 30.21 -5.03 36.39
C GLU A 197 28.88 -5.48 35.79
N PHE A 198 27.83 -5.65 36.59
CA PHE A 198 26.51 -6.06 36.10
C PHE A 198 25.95 -5.04 35.10
N HIS A 199 25.99 -3.74 35.41
CA HIS A 199 25.51 -2.69 34.51
C HIS A 199 26.32 -2.62 33.20
N ARG A 200 27.64 -2.83 33.24
CA ARG A 200 28.46 -2.94 32.02
C ARG A 200 28.08 -4.16 31.18
N HIS A 201 27.72 -5.29 31.80
CA HIS A 201 27.23 -6.46 31.08
C HIS A 201 25.83 -6.23 30.47
N LEU A 202 24.94 -5.49 31.14
CA LEU A 202 23.64 -5.12 30.57
C LEU A 202 23.79 -4.30 29.28
N GLU A 203 24.74 -3.36 29.24
CA GLU A 203 25.05 -2.61 28.03
C GLU A 203 25.54 -3.55 26.91
N LYS A 204 26.51 -4.42 27.22
CA LYS A 204 27.09 -5.35 26.24
C LYS A 204 26.05 -6.31 25.66
N ASP A 205 25.26 -6.95 26.52
CA ASP A 205 24.21 -7.90 26.13
C ASP A 205 23.11 -7.17 25.31
N GLY A 206 22.74 -5.95 25.71
CA GLY A 206 21.79 -5.12 24.99
C GLY A 206 22.29 -4.74 23.59
N LEU A 207 23.56 -4.36 23.44
CA LEU A 207 24.15 -4.02 22.14
C LEU A 207 24.20 -5.23 21.20
N GLU A 208 24.42 -6.43 21.73
CA GLU A 208 24.37 -7.67 20.94
C GLU A 208 22.97 -7.91 20.38
N ILE A 209 21.93 -7.68 21.18
CA ILE A 209 20.54 -7.82 20.76
C ILE A 209 20.15 -6.76 19.73
N ILE A 210 20.59 -5.51 19.87
CA ILE A 210 20.39 -4.48 18.84
C ILE A 210 20.97 -4.94 17.49
N LYS A 211 22.17 -5.54 17.50
CA LYS A 211 22.79 -6.09 16.27
C LYS A 211 21.99 -7.25 15.67
N GLN A 212 21.34 -8.08 16.50
CA GLN A 212 20.46 -9.16 16.03
C GLN A 212 19.12 -8.64 15.47
N ILE A 213 18.56 -7.60 16.07
CA ILE A 213 17.28 -7.02 15.69
C ILE A 213 17.40 -6.16 14.41
N LYS A 214 18.54 -5.50 14.20
CA LYS A 214 18.80 -4.66 13.01
C LYS A 214 18.42 -5.32 11.67
N PRO A 215 18.92 -6.52 11.30
CA PRO A 215 18.55 -7.16 10.03
C PRO A 215 17.05 -7.44 9.91
N ILE A 216 16.37 -7.73 11.03
CA ILE A 216 14.91 -7.94 11.04
C ILE A 216 14.17 -6.64 10.66
N LEU A 217 14.62 -5.49 11.15
CA LEU A 217 14.05 -4.19 10.74
C LEU A 217 14.37 -3.84 9.28
N ASP A 218 15.57 -4.16 8.80
CA ASP A 218 15.95 -3.93 7.41
C ASP A 218 15.09 -4.79 6.46
N ASP A 219 14.79 -6.03 6.86
CA ASP A 219 13.88 -6.93 6.15
C ASP A 219 12.42 -6.42 6.20
N LEU A 220 11.97 -5.91 7.35
CA LEU A 220 10.64 -5.27 7.48
C LEU A 220 10.52 -4.05 6.55
N GLY A 221 11.59 -3.25 6.46
CA GLY A 221 11.70 -2.12 5.55
C GLY A 221 11.75 -2.53 4.06
N THR A 222 12.18 -3.75 3.74
CA THR A 222 12.22 -4.23 2.34
C THR A 222 10.83 -4.35 1.73
N TYR A 223 9.83 -4.75 2.52
CA TYR A 223 8.43 -4.75 2.06
C TYR A 223 7.98 -3.34 1.65
N LEU A 224 8.23 -2.35 2.50
CA LEU A 224 7.84 -0.95 2.29
C LEU A 224 8.60 -0.29 1.14
N HIS A 225 9.92 -0.49 1.06
CA HIS A 225 10.77 0.26 0.12
C HIS A 225 10.99 -0.44 -1.22
N LYS A 226 10.66 -1.74 -1.35
CA LYS A 226 10.86 -2.48 -2.60
C LYS A 226 9.57 -3.14 -3.10
N ALA A 227 8.85 -3.89 -2.25
CA ALA A 227 7.72 -4.70 -2.70
C ALA A 227 6.47 -3.86 -3.03
N ILE A 228 6.11 -2.91 -2.16
CA ILE A 228 4.97 -2.01 -2.40
C ILE A 228 5.22 -1.11 -3.64
N PRO A 229 6.37 -0.44 -3.80
CA PRO A 229 6.64 0.38 -4.99
C PRO A 229 6.59 -0.40 -6.31
N ASP A 230 7.08 -1.65 -6.36
CA ASP A 230 6.98 -2.49 -7.56
C ASP A 230 5.53 -2.82 -7.94
N THR A 231 4.70 -3.09 -6.93
CA THR A 231 3.27 -3.35 -7.12
C THR A 231 2.56 -2.08 -7.60
N LYS A 232 2.81 -0.93 -6.97
CA LYS A 232 2.28 0.38 -7.40
C LYS A 232 2.68 0.72 -8.84
N LEU A 233 3.91 0.42 -9.24
CA LEU A 233 4.36 0.61 -10.63
C LEU A 233 3.53 -0.24 -11.61
N THR A 234 3.20 -1.47 -11.23
CA THR A 234 2.39 -2.37 -12.06
C THR A 234 0.96 -1.85 -12.18
N VAL A 235 0.36 -1.39 -11.08
CA VAL A 235 -0.96 -0.76 -11.08
C VAL A 235 -0.97 0.51 -11.94
N SER A 236 0.07 1.34 -11.85
CA SER A 236 0.20 2.55 -12.68
C SER A 236 0.21 2.21 -14.19
N ARG A 237 0.92 1.15 -14.59
CA ARG A 237 0.91 0.66 -15.99
C ARG A 237 -0.46 0.16 -16.42
N TYR A 238 -1.18 -0.54 -15.53
CA TYR A 238 -2.56 -0.97 -15.77
C TYR A 238 -3.50 0.22 -15.98
N MET A 239 -3.44 1.22 -15.11
CA MET A 239 -4.27 2.43 -15.21
C MET A 239 -4.01 3.18 -16.52
N ASP A 240 -2.76 3.28 -16.93
CA ASP A 240 -2.40 3.89 -18.21
C ASP A 240 -3.01 3.15 -19.41
N ALA A 241 -2.97 1.81 -19.39
CA ALA A 241 -3.57 0.96 -20.42
C ALA A 241 -5.11 1.04 -20.41
N LYS A 242 -5.74 1.06 -19.22
CA LYS A 242 -7.17 1.28 -19.01
C LYS A 242 -7.63 2.59 -19.66
N PHE A 243 -6.95 3.70 -19.35
CA PHE A 243 -7.31 5.00 -19.93
C PHE A 243 -7.10 5.04 -21.44
N THR A 244 -6.05 4.41 -21.97
CA THR A 244 -5.88 4.29 -23.43
C THR A 244 -7.02 3.52 -24.08
N TYR A 245 -7.43 2.38 -23.50
CA TYR A 245 -8.58 1.60 -24.01
C TYR A 245 -9.89 2.40 -23.96
N LEU A 246 -10.16 3.08 -22.85
CA LEU A 246 -11.35 3.93 -22.68
C LEU A 246 -11.39 5.09 -23.69
N SER A 247 -10.25 5.74 -23.97
CA SER A 247 -10.18 6.78 -24.99
C SER A 247 -10.59 6.27 -26.37
N TYR A 248 -10.16 5.06 -26.74
CA TYR A 248 -10.58 4.45 -28.00
C TYR A 248 -12.06 4.07 -27.99
N CYS A 249 -12.61 3.58 -26.87
CA CYS A 249 -14.04 3.29 -26.76
C CYS A 249 -14.88 4.56 -26.95
N LEU A 250 -14.48 5.66 -26.30
CA LEU A 250 -15.14 6.95 -26.44
C LEU A 250 -15.05 7.46 -27.88
N LYS A 251 -13.89 7.33 -28.53
CA LYS A 251 -13.75 7.73 -29.93
C LYS A 251 -14.62 6.92 -30.88
N VAL A 252 -14.72 5.60 -30.68
CA VAL A 252 -15.63 4.76 -31.48
C VAL A 252 -17.07 5.21 -31.29
N LYS A 253 -17.51 5.44 -30.05
CA LYS A 253 -18.86 5.92 -29.75
C LYS A 253 -19.17 7.27 -30.42
N GLU A 254 -18.25 8.23 -30.33
CA GLU A 254 -18.40 9.52 -31.02
C GLU A 254 -18.56 9.36 -32.54
N MET A 255 -17.81 8.44 -33.14
CA MET A 255 -17.93 8.15 -34.58
C MET A 255 -19.21 7.40 -34.92
N ASP A 256 -19.71 6.52 -34.05
CA ASP A 256 -21.01 5.85 -34.21
C ASP A 256 -22.17 6.86 -34.10
N ASP A 257 -22.11 7.76 -33.13
CA ASP A 257 -23.10 8.83 -32.92
C ASP A 257 -23.13 9.80 -34.11
N GLU A 258 -21.97 10.16 -34.67
CA GLU A 258 -21.86 10.93 -35.90
C GLU A 258 -22.52 10.21 -37.08
N GLU A 259 -22.21 8.92 -37.31
CA GLU A 259 -22.84 8.13 -38.37
C GLU A 259 -24.36 8.06 -38.22
N HIS A 260 -24.84 7.86 -36.99
CA HIS A 260 -26.27 7.84 -36.70
C HIS A 260 -26.92 9.19 -36.96
N GLY A 261 -26.27 10.29 -36.58
CA GLY A 261 -26.72 11.66 -36.82
C GLY A 261 -26.93 11.92 -38.31
N PHE A 262 -25.91 11.70 -39.14
CA PHE A 262 -26.00 11.87 -40.60
C PHE A 262 -27.04 10.94 -41.24
N ALA A 263 -27.14 9.69 -40.78
CA ALA A 263 -28.15 8.75 -41.26
C ALA A 263 -29.58 9.21 -40.93
N SER A 264 -29.81 9.84 -39.77
CA SER A 264 -31.14 10.33 -39.35
C SER A 264 -31.64 11.49 -40.21
N ILE A 265 -30.73 12.35 -40.67
CA ILE A 265 -31.02 13.48 -41.56
C ILE A 265 -30.93 13.13 -43.05
N GLN A 266 -30.63 11.86 -43.37
CA GLN A 266 -30.44 11.34 -44.73
C GLN A 266 -29.34 12.06 -45.53
N GLU A 267 -28.32 12.57 -44.84
CA GLU A 267 -27.17 13.18 -45.50
C GLU A 267 -26.02 12.17 -45.65
N PRO A 268 -25.31 12.19 -46.79
CA PRO A 268 -24.15 11.33 -46.98
C PRO A 268 -22.97 11.78 -46.12
N LEU A 269 -22.31 10.82 -45.47
CA LEU A 269 -21.07 11.06 -44.72
C LEU A 269 -19.88 10.53 -45.53
N TYR A 270 -19.04 11.43 -46.04
CA TYR A 270 -17.95 11.10 -46.96
C TYR A 270 -17.03 9.96 -46.49
N ARG A 271 -16.66 9.92 -45.21
CA ARG A 271 -15.82 8.83 -44.67
C ARG A 271 -16.51 7.47 -44.80
N VAL A 272 -17.83 7.41 -44.64
CA VAL A 272 -18.60 6.17 -44.72
C VAL A 272 -18.75 5.72 -46.18
N GLU A 273 -19.04 6.65 -47.08
CA GLU A 273 -19.17 6.40 -48.53
C GLU A 273 -17.89 5.85 -49.15
N THR A 274 -16.73 6.24 -48.59
CA THR A 274 -15.41 5.80 -49.06
C THR A 274 -14.89 4.53 -48.36
N GLY A 275 -15.74 3.87 -47.57
CA GLY A 275 -15.42 2.58 -46.93
C GLY A 275 -14.94 2.65 -45.48
N ASN A 276 -15.18 3.79 -44.82
CA ASN A 276 -15.02 4.04 -43.40
C ASN A 276 -13.66 3.65 -42.80
N TYR A 277 -12.60 4.00 -43.52
CA TYR A 277 -11.25 3.59 -43.18
C TYR A 277 -10.76 4.07 -41.81
N GLU A 278 -11.02 5.34 -41.46
CA GLU A 278 -10.57 5.91 -40.18
C GLU A 278 -11.21 5.16 -39.00
N TYR A 279 -12.51 4.87 -39.11
CA TYR A 279 -13.22 4.09 -38.11
C TYR A 279 -12.62 2.69 -37.95
N ARG A 280 -12.35 2.01 -39.07
CA ARG A 280 -11.71 0.67 -39.07
C ARG A 280 -10.32 0.68 -38.44
N LEU A 281 -9.53 1.75 -38.65
CA LEU A 281 -8.24 1.94 -37.98
C LEU A 281 -8.44 2.10 -36.46
N ILE A 282 -9.40 2.91 -36.02
CA ILE A 282 -9.70 3.10 -34.60
C ILE A 282 -10.19 1.80 -33.96
N LEU A 283 -11.02 1.00 -34.65
CA LEU A 283 -11.43 -0.33 -34.18
C LEU A 283 -10.24 -1.25 -33.94
N ARG A 284 -9.23 -1.22 -34.82
CA ARG A 284 -8.00 -2.00 -34.63
C ARG A 284 -7.24 -1.55 -33.38
N CYS A 285 -7.01 -0.24 -33.25
CA CYS A 285 -6.32 0.30 -32.08
C CYS A 285 -7.07 0.01 -30.78
N ARG A 286 -8.42 0.04 -30.80
CA ARG A 286 -9.27 -0.36 -29.67
C ARG A 286 -9.05 -1.82 -29.29
N GLN A 287 -9.02 -2.74 -30.27
CA GLN A 287 -8.76 -4.16 -30.01
C GLN A 287 -7.38 -4.37 -29.38
N ASP A 288 -6.33 -3.73 -29.91
CA ASP A 288 -4.98 -3.84 -29.37
C ASP A 288 -4.90 -3.28 -27.94
N ALA A 289 -5.58 -2.16 -27.69
CA ALA A 289 -5.67 -1.56 -26.36
C ALA A 289 -6.45 -2.45 -25.38
N ARG A 290 -7.56 -3.08 -25.81
CA ARG A 290 -8.32 -4.06 -25.00
C ARG A 290 -7.43 -5.22 -24.58
N GLY A 291 -6.66 -5.80 -25.51
CA GLY A 291 -5.76 -6.91 -25.23
C GLY A 291 -4.68 -6.55 -24.20
N LYS A 292 -4.06 -5.36 -24.32
CA LYS A 292 -3.08 -4.86 -23.34
C LYS A 292 -3.71 -4.60 -21.97
N PHE A 293 -4.89 -3.98 -21.95
CA PHE A 293 -5.65 -3.72 -20.74
C PHE A 293 -6.01 -5.02 -20.01
N ALA A 294 -6.56 -6.00 -20.72
CA ALA A 294 -6.95 -7.29 -20.14
C ALA A 294 -5.75 -8.04 -19.56
N LYS A 295 -4.63 -8.07 -20.29
CA LYS A 295 -3.39 -8.69 -19.80
C LYS A 295 -2.89 -8.02 -18.51
N LEU A 296 -2.79 -6.70 -18.50
CA LEU A 296 -2.31 -5.96 -17.32
C LEU A 296 -3.28 -6.08 -16.14
N ARG A 297 -4.59 -6.23 -16.38
CA ARG A 297 -5.57 -6.50 -15.32
C ARG A 297 -5.23 -7.80 -14.59
N THR A 298 -4.97 -8.88 -15.34
CA THR A 298 -4.55 -10.16 -14.78
C THR A 298 -3.21 -10.04 -14.06
N ASP A 299 -2.21 -9.39 -14.67
CA ASP A 299 -0.88 -9.20 -14.07
C ASP A 299 -0.97 -8.46 -12.72
N VAL A 300 -1.85 -7.45 -12.59
CA VAL A 300 -2.04 -6.73 -11.34
C VAL A 300 -2.71 -7.62 -10.29
N LEU A 301 -3.77 -8.35 -10.63
CA LEU A 301 -4.46 -9.24 -9.69
C LEU A 301 -3.51 -10.29 -9.11
N GLU A 302 -2.73 -10.96 -9.97
CA GLU A 302 -1.73 -11.93 -9.54
C GLU A 302 -0.65 -11.28 -8.67
N LYS A 303 -0.14 -10.10 -9.04
CA LYS A 303 0.86 -9.39 -8.22
C LYS A 303 0.32 -8.97 -6.85
N MET A 304 -0.92 -8.50 -6.76
CA MET A 304 -1.52 -8.13 -5.48
C MET A 304 -1.68 -9.34 -4.57
N GLU A 305 -2.13 -10.48 -5.10
CA GLU A 305 -2.25 -11.72 -4.33
C GLU A 305 -0.88 -12.23 -3.86
N LEU A 306 0.13 -12.19 -4.73
CA LEU A 306 1.51 -12.54 -4.37
C LEU A 306 2.08 -11.61 -3.28
N LEU A 307 1.78 -10.31 -3.36
CA LEU A 307 2.19 -9.33 -2.36
C LEU A 307 1.54 -9.61 -1.00
N GLU A 308 0.23 -9.86 -0.97
CA GLU A 308 -0.53 -10.20 0.24
C GLU A 308 0.00 -11.49 0.90
N CYS A 309 0.23 -12.55 0.10
CA CYS A 309 0.78 -13.81 0.60
C CYS A 309 2.20 -13.65 1.16
N LYS A 310 3.03 -12.88 0.45
CA LYS A 310 4.40 -12.57 0.90
C LYS A 310 4.38 -11.74 2.19
N HIS A 311 3.51 -10.74 2.24
CA HIS A 311 3.34 -9.86 3.38
C HIS A 311 3.02 -10.66 4.66
N ALA A 312 2.01 -11.53 4.61
CA ALA A 312 1.58 -12.32 5.77
C ALA A 312 2.69 -13.25 6.29
N ASN A 313 3.41 -13.91 5.38
CA ASN A 313 4.49 -14.83 5.75
C ASN A 313 5.72 -14.08 6.30
N ASP A 314 6.16 -13.03 5.62
CA ASP A 314 7.36 -12.27 6.00
C ASP A 314 7.14 -11.52 7.33
N LEU A 315 5.98 -10.87 7.51
CA LEU A 315 5.64 -10.19 8.75
C LEU A 315 5.69 -11.14 9.95
N THR A 316 5.05 -12.31 9.80
CA THR A 316 4.98 -13.30 10.88
C THR A 316 6.39 -13.76 11.29
N ASN A 317 7.26 -14.00 10.31
CA ASN A 317 8.64 -14.43 10.57
C ASN A 317 9.47 -13.32 11.24
N GLN A 318 9.33 -12.08 10.77
CA GLN A 318 10.03 -10.91 11.32
C GLN A 318 9.59 -10.61 12.75
N LEU A 319 8.29 -10.57 13.03
CA LEU A 319 7.75 -10.36 14.38
C LEU A 319 8.16 -11.48 15.34
N ARG A 320 8.13 -12.75 14.88
CA ARG A 320 8.61 -13.87 15.68
C ARG A 320 10.10 -13.75 15.98
N GLY A 321 10.90 -13.33 15.00
CA GLY A 321 12.33 -13.05 15.18
C GLY A 321 12.56 -11.99 16.25
N LEU A 322 11.86 -10.86 16.16
CA LEU A 322 11.92 -9.77 17.13
C LEU A 322 11.58 -10.25 18.55
N LEU A 323 10.45 -10.94 18.70
CA LEU A 323 10.01 -11.49 19.99
C LEU A 323 11.00 -12.50 20.57
N ASN A 324 11.59 -13.35 19.74
CA ASN A 324 12.60 -14.31 20.18
C ASN A 324 13.87 -13.63 20.67
N SER A 325 14.35 -12.58 19.97
CA SER A 325 15.50 -11.78 20.41
C SER A 325 15.21 -11.09 21.75
N LEU A 326 14.03 -10.49 21.90
CA LEU A 326 13.62 -9.88 23.18
C LEU A 326 13.48 -10.89 24.31
N LYS A 327 12.95 -12.09 24.02
CA LYS A 327 12.89 -13.19 24.98
C LYS A 327 14.29 -13.60 25.43
N GLN A 328 15.21 -13.79 24.50
CA GLN A 328 16.59 -14.18 24.79
C GLN A 328 17.30 -13.13 25.65
N LEU A 329 17.10 -11.84 25.37
CA LEU A 329 17.60 -10.75 26.20
C LEU A 329 17.12 -10.89 27.66
N ASN A 330 15.81 -10.96 27.87
CA ASN A 330 15.22 -11.05 29.20
C ASN A 330 15.67 -12.31 29.95
N GLN A 331 15.75 -13.45 29.26
CA GLN A 331 16.26 -14.70 29.84
C GLN A 331 17.73 -14.59 30.26
N SER A 332 18.58 -13.97 29.44
CA SER A 332 19.99 -13.73 29.79
C SER A 332 20.13 -12.84 31.02
N VAL A 333 19.34 -11.77 31.09
CA VAL A 333 19.34 -10.83 32.23
C VAL A 333 18.90 -11.53 33.52
N VAL A 334 17.82 -12.31 33.48
CA VAL A 334 17.34 -13.08 34.65
C VAL A 334 18.39 -14.09 35.11
N GLN A 335 18.96 -14.87 34.20
CA GLN A 335 20.01 -15.84 34.54
C GLN A 335 21.23 -15.17 35.18
N ARG A 336 21.63 -14.01 34.67
CA ARG A 336 22.74 -13.23 35.24
C ARG A 336 22.39 -12.71 36.62
N MET A 337 21.16 -12.23 36.82
CA MET A 337 20.69 -11.75 38.11
C MET A 337 20.63 -12.87 39.16
N ASP A 338 20.18 -14.07 38.78
CA ASP A 338 20.14 -15.25 39.65
C ASP A 338 21.55 -15.75 40.04
N SER A 339 22.54 -15.48 39.19
CA SER A 339 23.95 -15.82 39.48
C SER A 339 24.65 -14.85 40.43
N LEU A 340 24.02 -13.70 40.73
CA LEU A 340 24.61 -12.72 41.65
C LEU A 340 24.57 -13.25 43.09
N PRO A 341 25.66 -13.07 43.85
CA PRO A 341 25.66 -13.42 45.26
C PRO A 341 24.64 -12.56 46.03
N HIS A 342 24.12 -13.09 47.15
CA HIS A 342 23.23 -12.33 48.04
C HIS A 342 24.00 -11.17 48.70
N LEU A 343 23.99 -10.01 48.04
CA LEU A 343 24.70 -8.80 48.48
C LEU A 343 24.03 -8.09 49.66
N PHE A 344 22.75 -8.39 49.95
CA PHE A 344 21.96 -7.68 50.95
C PHE A 344 21.82 -8.44 52.28
N PRO A 345 21.78 -7.72 53.42
CA PRO A 345 21.86 -6.25 53.53
C PRO A 345 23.29 -5.71 53.38
N ILE A 346 23.42 -4.58 52.67
CA ILE A 346 24.66 -3.77 52.63
C ILE A 346 24.67 -2.96 53.92
N GLU A 347 25.29 -3.49 54.97
CA GLU A 347 25.53 -2.72 56.19
C GLU A 347 26.65 -1.73 55.91
N VAL A 348 26.30 -0.46 55.70
CA VAL A 348 27.26 0.66 55.64
C VAL A 348 27.47 1.13 57.08
N ASP A 349 28.57 0.70 57.70
CA ASP A 349 28.92 1.13 59.06
C ASP A 349 29.52 2.54 59.00
N PHE A 350 28.68 3.55 59.18
CA PHE A 350 29.13 4.92 59.36
C PHE A 350 29.88 5.06 60.69
N LYS A 351 31.11 5.56 60.66
CA LYS A 351 31.83 5.99 61.86
C LYS A 351 31.37 7.39 62.24
N GLU A 352 31.39 7.74 63.53
CA GLU A 352 31.06 9.09 64.02
C GLU A 352 31.92 10.21 63.37
N THR A 353 33.07 9.85 62.80
CA THR A 353 33.96 10.76 62.07
C THR A 353 33.50 11.07 60.65
N ASP A 354 32.59 10.29 60.07
CA ASP A 354 32.21 10.41 58.65
C ASP A 354 31.35 11.65 58.36
N PHE A 355 30.77 12.27 59.40
CA PHE A 355 29.98 13.51 59.32
C PHE A 355 30.69 14.74 59.88
N GLN A 356 31.99 14.69 60.20
CA GLN A 356 32.74 15.88 60.60
C GLN A 356 33.03 16.78 59.40
N TYR A 357 32.03 17.54 58.98
CA TYR A 357 32.23 18.72 58.16
C TYR A 357 33.08 19.71 58.96
N LYS A 358 34.27 20.06 58.45
CA LYS A 358 35.03 21.23 58.91
C LYS A 358 34.31 22.51 58.46
N SER A 359 33.12 22.76 58.98
CA SER A 359 32.42 24.03 58.83
C SER A 359 32.80 24.93 60.00
N GLN A 360 33.92 25.64 59.88
CA GLN A 360 33.92 27.00 60.40
C GLN A 360 33.01 27.80 59.47
N ILE A 361 32.02 28.50 60.04
CA ILE A 361 30.96 29.29 59.38
C ILE A 361 29.63 28.53 59.23
N LEU A 362 28.84 28.54 60.30
CA LEU A 362 27.43 29.01 60.37
C LEU A 362 26.85 28.57 61.72
N GLU A 363 26.56 29.54 62.58
CA GLU A 363 25.82 29.31 63.82
C GLU A 363 24.37 28.88 63.48
N PRO A 364 23.75 27.98 64.26
CA PRO A 364 22.36 27.61 64.06
C PRO A 364 21.47 28.83 64.35
N GLN A 365 20.63 29.24 63.38
CA GLN A 365 19.50 30.10 63.67
C GLN A 365 18.61 29.40 64.69
N LYS A 366 18.43 30.04 65.85
CA LYS A 366 17.36 29.68 66.78
C LYS A 366 16.03 29.93 66.07
N LEU A 367 15.25 28.87 65.90
CA LEU A 367 13.84 28.94 65.57
C LEU A 367 13.11 29.45 66.81
N ASP A 368 12.44 30.59 66.69
CA ASP A 368 11.47 31.04 67.68
C ASP A 368 10.27 30.09 67.59
N GLU A 369 10.05 29.37 68.69
CA GLU A 369 8.81 28.65 68.98
C GLU A 369 7.74 29.69 69.34
N ASP A 370 6.66 29.73 68.57
CA ASP A 370 5.28 30.13 68.95
C ASP A 370 4.58 30.80 67.76
N GLU A 371 3.75 30.02 67.03
CA GLU A 371 2.33 30.35 66.77
C GLU A 371 1.72 29.27 65.83
N ASP A 372 0.83 28.50 66.47
CA ASP A 372 -0.46 28.04 65.96
C ASP A 372 -0.56 26.86 64.99
N GLN A 373 -0.79 25.72 65.65
CA GLN A 373 -1.67 24.63 65.27
C GLN A 373 -2.94 25.11 64.53
N GLU A 374 -3.24 24.53 63.38
CA GLU A 374 -4.51 23.84 63.11
C GLU A 374 -4.52 23.17 61.72
N ASN A 375 -5.12 21.97 61.66
CA ASN A 375 -5.53 21.21 60.47
C ASN A 375 -4.54 20.24 59.78
N VAL A 376 -3.99 19.28 60.53
CA VAL A 376 -3.72 17.93 59.97
C VAL A 376 -4.16 16.85 60.95
N LEU A 377 -5.47 16.58 61.00
CA LEU A 377 -6.03 15.38 61.61
C LEU A 377 -7.11 14.82 60.68
N GLN A 378 -7.06 13.50 60.48
CA GLN A 378 -7.84 12.65 59.58
C GLN A 378 -7.24 12.60 58.15
N SER A 379 -6.70 11.48 57.67
CA SER A 379 -7.12 10.10 57.88
C SER A 379 -5.98 9.13 57.52
N ARG A 380 -5.55 8.35 58.51
CA ARG A 380 -4.73 7.14 58.33
C ARG A 380 -5.65 5.94 58.47
N ASN A 381 -5.41 4.94 57.62
CA ASN A 381 -5.91 3.55 57.62
C ASN A 381 -7.16 3.24 56.79
N THR A 382 -6.95 2.61 55.63
CA THR A 382 -7.54 1.29 55.33
C THR A 382 -6.58 0.46 54.49
N CYS A 383 -6.47 -0.81 54.85
CA CYS A 383 -5.82 -1.88 54.10
C CYS A 383 -6.81 -2.34 53.01
N THR A 384 -6.39 -2.42 51.75
CA THR A 384 -7.18 -3.06 50.68
C THR A 384 -6.27 -3.79 49.69
N GLU A 385 -6.76 -4.95 49.28
CA GLU A 385 -6.19 -5.95 48.38
C GLU A 385 -5.47 -5.40 47.15
N ILE A 386 -4.35 -6.03 46.79
CA ILE A 386 -3.68 -5.80 45.50
C ILE A 386 -4.53 -6.48 44.42
N VAL A 387 -5.29 -5.67 43.67
CA VAL A 387 -5.96 -6.10 42.44
C VAL A 387 -4.98 -5.87 41.28
N CYS A 388 -4.58 -6.95 40.58
CA CYS A 388 -3.86 -6.85 39.32
C CYS A 388 -4.84 -6.67 38.16
N GLY A 389 -4.54 -5.75 37.22
CA GLY A 389 -5.32 -5.56 35.98
C GLY A 389 -5.84 -4.14 35.73
N LEU A 390 -5.10 -3.09 36.11
CA LEU A 390 -5.40 -1.72 35.66
C LEU A 390 -4.43 -1.36 34.54
N GLU A 391 -4.95 -1.02 33.35
CA GLU A 391 -4.18 -0.37 32.29
C GLU A 391 -3.68 0.97 32.79
N ALA A 392 -2.37 1.20 32.63
CA ALA A 392 -1.74 2.44 33.01
C ALA A 392 -2.22 3.57 32.09
N VAL A 393 -2.81 4.61 32.67
CA VAL A 393 -2.91 5.90 31.97
C VAL A 393 -1.49 6.48 31.96
N GLU A 394 -0.80 6.32 30.84
CA GLU A 394 0.54 6.87 30.62
C GLU A 394 0.45 8.40 30.48
N GLU A 395 0.54 9.12 31.59
CA GLU A 395 1.06 10.49 31.53
C GLU A 395 2.59 10.42 31.68
N PRO A 396 3.36 10.98 30.72
CA PRO A 396 4.82 10.93 30.78
C PRO A 396 5.32 11.69 32.01
N ALA A 397 6.20 11.05 32.78
CA ALA A 397 6.81 11.66 33.95
C ALA A 397 7.53 12.97 33.56
N PRO A 398 7.44 14.05 34.36
CA PRO A 398 8.13 15.29 34.08
C PRO A 398 9.65 15.07 34.03
N ILE A 399 10.25 15.48 32.91
CA ILE A 399 11.69 15.33 32.64
C ILE A 399 12.46 16.27 33.56
N VAL A 400 13.25 15.71 34.48
CA VAL A 400 14.26 16.46 35.23
C VAL A 400 15.45 16.71 34.30
N ASN A 401 15.65 17.95 33.88
CA ASN A 401 16.83 18.37 33.13
C ASN A 401 18.07 18.26 34.01
N ILE A 402 18.86 17.20 33.81
CA ILE A 402 20.24 17.16 34.29
C ILE A 402 21.08 17.99 33.31
N CYS A 403 21.59 19.13 33.77
CA CYS A 403 22.55 19.93 33.03
C CYS A 403 23.72 19.04 32.57
N LYS A 404 23.87 18.88 31.25
CA LYS A 404 25.08 18.28 30.65
C LYS A 404 26.20 19.29 30.78
N GLU A 405 27.13 19.08 31.71
CA GLU A 405 28.47 19.65 31.57
C GLU A 405 29.15 18.96 30.39
N GLU A 406 29.53 19.75 29.39
CA GLU A 406 30.26 19.30 28.20
C GLU A 406 31.68 18.87 28.58
N ASN A 407 31.85 17.58 28.92
CA ASN A 407 33.16 16.94 28.83
C ASN A 407 33.36 16.43 27.40
N ALA A 408 34.15 17.18 26.63
CA ALA A 408 34.57 16.88 25.28
C ALA A 408 35.54 15.67 25.23
N CYS A 409 35.00 14.45 25.37
CA CYS A 409 35.67 13.21 24.98
C CYS A 409 34.63 12.15 24.55
N SER A 410 34.78 11.62 23.33
CA SER A 410 33.99 10.53 22.67
C SER A 410 32.74 10.86 21.83
N LEU A 411 32.63 12.06 21.23
CA LEU A 411 31.54 12.32 20.25
C LEU A 411 31.68 11.49 18.95
N ASN A 412 32.90 11.17 18.50
CA ASN A 412 33.10 10.50 17.21
C ASN A 412 32.75 9.00 17.20
N ASP A 413 32.96 8.28 18.31
CA ASP A 413 32.75 6.82 18.36
C ASP A 413 31.26 6.46 18.46
N ASN A 414 30.49 7.28 19.20
CA ASN A 414 29.04 7.09 19.35
C ASN A 414 28.28 7.35 18.04
N ASP A 415 28.68 8.38 17.28
CA ASP A 415 28.08 8.66 15.97
C ASP A 415 28.41 7.59 14.93
N SER A 416 29.62 6.99 15.01
CA SER A 416 29.97 5.82 14.20
C SER A 416 29.11 4.62 14.55
N LEU A 417 28.95 4.30 15.85
CA LEU A 417 28.15 3.16 16.30
C LEU A 417 26.67 3.34 15.98
N LEU A 418 26.11 4.55 16.14
CA LEU A 418 24.75 4.87 15.73
C LEU A 418 24.55 4.73 14.23
N ARG A 419 25.54 5.13 13.42
CA ARG A 419 25.52 4.95 11.96
C ARG A 419 25.56 3.48 11.58
N ASP A 420 26.43 2.70 12.21
CA ASP A 420 26.55 1.25 12.00
C ASP A 420 25.28 0.51 12.42
N LEU A 421 24.60 0.98 13.47
CA LEU A 421 23.33 0.45 13.94
C LEU A 421 22.12 0.97 13.14
N GLY A 422 22.31 1.98 12.26
CA GLY A 422 21.22 2.55 11.46
C GLY A 422 20.24 3.41 12.27
N LEU A 423 20.69 3.91 13.41
CA LEU A 423 19.91 4.70 14.37
C LEU A 423 20.27 6.19 14.37
N LEU A 424 21.25 6.58 13.55
CA LEU A 424 21.68 7.96 13.41
C LEU A 424 20.55 8.83 12.84
N GLY A 425 20.29 9.98 13.47
CA GLY A 425 19.28 10.95 13.03
C GLY A 425 17.84 10.66 13.48
N ILE A 426 17.61 9.64 14.31
CA ILE A 426 16.31 9.41 14.95
C ILE A 426 16.16 10.37 16.13
N ASP A 427 15.24 11.34 15.99
CA ASP A 427 14.85 12.24 17.08
C ASP A 427 13.72 11.62 17.91
N LEU A 428 14.01 11.34 19.19
CA LEU A 428 13.03 10.81 20.14
C LEU A 428 12.05 11.88 20.63
N ASN A 429 12.41 13.17 20.54
CA ASN A 429 11.57 14.29 20.99
C ASN A 429 10.63 14.79 19.89
N ALA A 430 10.90 14.45 18.63
CA ALA A 430 9.97 14.68 17.55
C ALA A 430 8.68 13.89 17.82
N LYS A 431 7.51 14.54 17.75
CA LYS A 431 6.22 13.84 17.86
C LYS A 431 6.24 12.63 16.92
N PRO A 432 5.79 11.44 17.37
CA PRO A 432 5.56 10.34 16.44
C PRO A 432 4.64 10.88 15.33
N PRO A 433 4.89 10.57 14.05
CA PRO A 433 3.98 11.00 13.01
C PRO A 433 2.60 10.47 13.37
N LEU A 434 1.68 11.37 13.68
CA LEU A 434 0.28 11.02 13.87
C LEU A 434 -0.16 10.43 12.54
N LEU A 435 -0.62 9.17 12.54
CA LEU A 435 -1.24 8.52 11.39
C LEU A 435 -2.61 9.17 11.13
N LEU A 436 -2.59 10.44 10.73
CA LEU A 436 -3.73 11.07 10.11
C LEU A 436 -3.76 10.58 8.66
N ASN A 437 -4.90 10.02 8.28
CA ASN A 437 -5.24 9.75 6.89
C ASN A 437 -5.51 11.10 6.21
N GLU A 438 -4.47 11.93 6.04
CA GLU A 438 -4.56 13.12 5.21
C GLU A 438 -4.39 12.67 3.76
N ASN A 439 -5.48 12.75 3.00
CA ASN A 439 -5.46 12.88 1.56
C ASN A 439 -4.72 14.17 1.15
N GLN A 440 -3.41 14.24 1.37
CA GLN A 440 -2.54 15.26 0.80
C GLN A 440 -1.77 14.63 -0.35
N HIS A 441 -2.36 14.82 -1.53
CA HIS A 441 -1.67 14.73 -2.80
C HIS A 441 -0.39 15.58 -2.74
N VAL A 442 0.75 14.93 -3.02
CA VAL A 442 2.01 15.59 -3.36
C VAL A 442 1.79 16.40 -4.64
N THR A 443 1.79 17.73 -4.53
CA THR A 443 2.02 18.62 -5.69
C THR A 443 3.47 19.06 -5.66
N ASP A 444 4.28 18.48 -6.55
CA ASP A 444 5.59 19.02 -6.89
C ASP A 444 5.44 20.37 -7.61
N ASP A 445 6.28 21.32 -7.20
CA ASP A 445 6.75 22.54 -7.85
C ASP A 445 5.99 23.06 -9.10
N PHE A 446 5.25 24.16 -8.92
CA PHE A 446 5.30 25.33 -9.82
C PHE A 446 4.77 26.55 -9.05
N GLY A 447 5.65 27.49 -8.73
CA GLY A 447 5.31 28.70 -7.97
C GLY A 447 4.51 29.72 -8.78
N ILE A 448 3.37 30.16 -8.25
CA ILE A 448 2.77 31.48 -8.48
C ILE A 448 2.05 31.92 -7.20
N MET A 449 2.36 33.14 -6.73
CA MET A 449 1.73 33.81 -5.60
C MET A 449 0.26 34.16 -5.86
N ALA A 450 -0.63 33.93 -4.88
CA ALA A 450 -1.78 34.81 -4.60
C ALA A 450 -2.46 34.50 -3.25
N GLY A 451 -2.53 35.52 -2.37
CA GLY A 451 -3.77 36.00 -1.74
C GLY A 451 -4.48 35.13 -0.69
N ALA A 452 -4.32 35.52 0.57
CA ALA A 452 -5.13 35.07 1.71
C ALA A 452 -6.62 35.46 1.63
N ALA A 453 -7.52 34.56 2.03
CA ALA A 453 -8.82 34.88 2.61
C ALA A 453 -9.34 33.67 3.42
N ALA A 454 -9.99 33.96 4.56
CA ALA A 454 -10.28 33.02 5.64
C ALA A 454 -11.78 32.62 5.75
N LEU A 455 -12.02 31.54 6.52
CA LEU A 455 -13.26 30.96 7.11
C LEU A 455 -14.12 29.97 6.28
N PRO A 456 -14.92 29.07 6.93
CA PRO A 456 -14.88 28.56 8.31
C PRO A 456 -14.88 27.01 8.45
N THR A 457 -14.52 26.58 9.64
CA THR A 457 -14.48 25.20 10.17
C THR A 457 -15.85 24.52 10.18
N ILE A 458 -15.96 23.32 9.61
CA ILE A 458 -17.08 22.39 9.81
C ILE A 458 -16.51 21.05 10.30
N SER A 459 -16.99 20.62 11.47
CA SER A 459 -16.63 19.35 12.12
C SER A 459 -16.93 18.15 11.22
N ASN A 460 -15.95 17.27 11.05
CA ASN A 460 -16.16 15.92 10.52
C ASN A 460 -15.56 14.89 11.48
N ASN A 461 -16.35 13.86 11.77
CA ASN A 461 -16.07 12.80 12.72
C ASN A 461 -14.77 12.05 12.39
N ASN A 462 -13.75 12.22 13.22
CA ASN A 462 -12.51 11.45 13.19
C ASN A 462 -12.80 9.99 13.63
N LYS A 463 -12.69 9.04 12.70
CA LYS A 463 -12.44 7.64 13.06
C LYS A 463 -10.94 7.50 13.37
N LEU A 464 -10.62 7.60 14.66
CA LEU A 464 -9.32 7.30 15.21
C LEU A 464 -9.08 5.78 15.07
N PHE A 465 -8.00 5.37 14.42
CA PHE A 465 -7.57 3.98 14.44
C PHE A 465 -6.92 3.70 15.80
N ASP A 466 -7.68 3.04 16.67
CA ASP A 466 -7.23 2.56 17.97
C ASP A 466 -6.62 1.16 17.78
N PHE A 467 -5.30 1.06 17.98
CA PHE A 467 -4.52 -0.16 17.76
C PHE A 467 -4.86 -1.27 18.78
N ASP A 468 -5.40 -0.90 19.95
CA ASP A 468 -5.74 -1.83 21.03
C ASP A 468 -7.05 -2.59 20.78
N LEU A 469 -7.94 -2.06 19.92
CA LEU A 469 -9.22 -2.70 19.60
C LEU A 469 -9.06 -3.93 18.68
N PHE A 470 -7.97 -4.01 17.91
CA PHE A 470 -7.75 -5.07 16.93
C PHE A 470 -7.15 -6.35 17.56
N LEU A 471 -6.32 -6.21 18.61
CA LEU A 471 -5.70 -7.35 19.29
C LEU A 471 -6.69 -8.19 20.11
N ASN A 472 -7.83 -7.62 20.50
CA ASN A 472 -8.85 -8.28 21.33
C ASN A 472 -9.97 -9.01 20.56
N GLN A 473 -9.90 -9.10 19.23
CA GLN A 473 -10.88 -9.83 18.43
C GLN A 473 -10.33 -11.18 17.92
N CYS A 474 -10.04 -12.09 18.85
CA CYS A 474 -9.95 -13.53 18.53
C CYS A 474 -11.29 -14.21 18.85
N PRO A 475 -12.05 -14.72 17.87
CA PRO A 475 -13.16 -15.62 18.17
C PRO A 475 -12.58 -16.97 18.59
N SER A 476 -12.80 -17.33 19.84
CA SER A 476 -12.73 -18.72 20.29
C SER A 476 -13.93 -19.47 19.71
N THR A 477 -13.70 -20.42 18.80
CA THR A 477 -14.45 -21.69 18.65
C THR A 477 -13.95 -22.48 17.42
N SER A 478 -13.75 -23.77 17.63
CA SER A 478 -13.24 -24.79 16.69
C SER A 478 -14.34 -25.33 15.72
N PRO A 479 -13.97 -26.06 14.65
CA PRO A 479 -14.80 -26.21 13.44
C PRO A 479 -15.66 -27.48 13.42
N SER A 480 -16.82 -27.43 12.74
CA SER A 480 -17.51 -28.64 12.25
C SER A 480 -17.54 -28.67 10.73
N ALA A 481 -17.15 -29.81 10.19
CA ALA A 481 -16.99 -30.12 8.77
C ALA A 481 -18.25 -29.90 7.93
N ALA A 482 -18.08 -29.24 6.78
CA ALA A 482 -18.97 -29.34 5.63
C ALA A 482 -18.14 -29.39 4.34
N THR A 483 -18.35 -30.45 3.58
CA THR A 483 -17.73 -30.79 2.30
C THR A 483 -17.96 -29.69 1.26
N ILE A 484 -16.91 -28.98 0.86
CA ILE A 484 -16.93 -28.09 -0.31
C ILE A 484 -16.29 -28.84 -1.48
N THR A 485 -17.13 -29.22 -2.44
CA THR A 485 -16.74 -29.69 -3.76
C THR A 485 -15.92 -28.61 -4.46
N LYS A 486 -14.71 -28.97 -4.91
CA LYS A 486 -13.81 -28.11 -5.69
C LYS A 486 -14.49 -27.66 -7.00
N SER A 487 -15.04 -26.45 -7.02
CA SER A 487 -15.20 -25.68 -8.26
C SER A 487 -13.87 -25.01 -8.59
N ASN A 488 -13.52 -24.98 -9.88
CA ASN A 488 -12.23 -24.50 -10.37
C ASN A 488 -12.28 -22.95 -10.44
N PRO A 489 -11.59 -22.20 -9.56
CA PRO A 489 -11.74 -20.75 -9.44
C PRO A 489 -11.32 -19.98 -10.71
N GLU A 490 -10.47 -20.58 -11.54
CA GLU A 490 -10.06 -20.02 -12.83
C GLU A 490 -11.22 -19.90 -13.83
N GLN A 491 -12.19 -20.84 -13.82
CA GLN A 491 -13.33 -20.80 -14.75
C GLN A 491 -14.38 -19.78 -14.34
N ASP A 492 -14.63 -19.62 -13.03
CA ASP A 492 -15.58 -18.63 -12.53
C ASP A 492 -15.05 -17.19 -12.67
N LEU A 493 -13.74 -16.96 -12.47
CA LEU A 493 -13.12 -15.65 -12.73
C LEU A 493 -13.17 -15.25 -14.21
N MET A 494 -12.91 -16.20 -15.13
CA MET A 494 -12.96 -15.94 -16.57
C MET A 494 -14.39 -15.64 -17.07
N ALA A 495 -15.41 -16.31 -16.50
CA ALA A 495 -16.82 -16.08 -16.83
C ALA A 495 -17.32 -14.71 -16.36
N VAL A 496 -16.90 -14.27 -15.16
CA VAL A 496 -17.20 -12.93 -14.64
C VAL A 496 -16.46 -11.84 -15.45
N ASN A 497 -15.22 -12.11 -15.87
CA ASN A 497 -14.44 -11.19 -16.72
C ASN A 497 -15.06 -10.96 -18.11
N ALA A 498 -15.71 -11.97 -18.70
CA ALA A 498 -16.42 -11.82 -19.98
C ALA A 498 -17.71 -11.00 -19.83
N LEU A 499 -18.48 -11.23 -18.76
CA LEU A 499 -19.76 -10.55 -18.51
C LEU A 499 -19.58 -9.06 -18.17
N GLU A 500 -18.55 -8.71 -17.39
CA GLU A 500 -18.29 -7.33 -16.99
C GLU A 500 -17.69 -6.47 -18.12
N THR A 501 -16.98 -7.10 -19.08
CA THR A 501 -16.46 -6.42 -20.27
C THR A 501 -17.51 -6.22 -21.37
N ASP A 502 -18.54 -7.06 -21.43
CA ASP A 502 -19.68 -6.92 -22.36
C ASP A 502 -20.73 -5.90 -21.86
N LEU A 503 -20.81 -5.64 -20.55
CA LEU A 503 -21.64 -4.59 -19.94
C LEU A 503 -21.20 -3.15 -20.31
N LEU A 504 -20.07 -2.98 -21.00
CA LEU A 504 -19.56 -1.69 -21.48
C LEU A 504 -20.19 -1.22 -22.80
N LEU A 505 -21.02 -2.06 -23.44
CA LEU A 505 -21.61 -1.83 -24.76
C LEU A 505 -23.16 -1.79 -24.76
N GLN A 506 -23.78 -1.83 -23.59
CA GLN A 506 -25.17 -1.39 -23.38
C GLN A 506 -25.18 -0.01 -22.74
#